data_AF-A0A9N7NMN1-F1
#
_entry.id   AF-A0A9N7NMN1-F1
#
_cell.length_a   1.000
_cell.length_b   1.000
_cell.length_c   1.000
_cell.angle_alpha   90.00
_cell.angle_beta   90.00
_cell.angle_gamma   90.00
#
_symmetry.space_group_name_H-M   'P 1'
#
loop_
_entity.id
_entity.type
_entity.pdbx_description
1 polymer ?
#
loop_
_entity_poly.entity_id
_entity_poly.type
_entity_poly.pdbx_seq_one_letter_code
_entity_poly.pdbx_strand_id
1 'polypeptide(L)'
;MSSKPQPASSSSDLDERKQKRKLSNRESARRSRMRKQQHLDELVAQVGQLQDESKKMRQMIDGATQLYINFASENNVLRARVSELADRLHSLNSVIKVVSEVSELAYDVPHIPDVMLEPWQMPCSGQPIPANVDMFDDLFEF
;
A
#
# COMPACT_ATOMS: atom_id res chain seq x y z
N MET A 1 32.48 -54.16 -55.69
CA MET A 1 31.57 -54.78 -54.69
C MET A 1 31.97 -54.30 -53.32
N SER A 2 31.20 -53.38 -52.72
CA SER A 2 31.46 -52.87 -51.37
C SER A 2 30.30 -53.25 -50.47
N SER A 3 30.51 -54.29 -49.67
CA SER A 3 29.54 -54.79 -48.71
C SER A 3 29.46 -53.83 -47.52
N LYS A 4 28.26 -53.28 -47.29
CA LYS A 4 27.92 -52.41 -46.17
C LYS A 4 27.71 -53.29 -44.92
N PRO A 5 28.36 -53.03 -43.77
CA PRO A 5 28.16 -53.86 -42.59
C PRO A 5 26.78 -53.58 -41.99
N GLN A 6 25.96 -54.63 -41.87
CA GLN A 6 24.73 -54.59 -41.10
C GLN A 6 25.04 -54.81 -39.61
N PRO A 7 24.48 -54.00 -38.69
CA PRO A 7 24.65 -54.25 -37.26
C PRO A 7 23.68 -55.35 -36.83
N ALA A 8 24.16 -56.60 -36.77
CA ALA A 8 23.45 -57.67 -36.07
C ALA A 8 23.63 -57.45 -34.56
N SER A 9 22.80 -56.60 -33.95
CA SER A 9 22.71 -56.55 -32.50
C SER A 9 22.17 -57.88 -32.00
N SER A 10 22.96 -58.58 -31.18
CA SER A 10 22.54 -59.83 -30.53
C SER A 10 21.28 -59.59 -29.67
N SER A 11 20.42 -60.60 -29.48
CA SER A 11 19.21 -60.45 -28.64
C SER A 11 19.54 -60.01 -27.21
N SER A 12 20.70 -60.43 -26.69
CA SER A 12 21.25 -59.99 -25.41
C SER A 12 21.54 -58.49 -25.33
N ASP A 13 22.09 -57.88 -26.38
CA ASP A 13 22.35 -56.43 -26.42
C ASP A 13 21.05 -55.61 -26.37
N LEU A 14 20.00 -56.10 -27.02
CA LEU A 14 18.69 -55.46 -27.03
C LEU A 14 18.04 -55.51 -25.64
N ASP A 15 18.16 -56.63 -24.94
CA ASP A 15 17.65 -56.78 -23.58
C ASP A 15 18.41 -55.93 -22.56
N GLU A 16 19.75 -55.85 -22.68
CA GLU A 16 20.55 -54.99 -21.83
C GLU A 16 20.22 -53.50 -22.06
N ARG A 17 20.07 -53.08 -23.31
CA ARG A 17 19.62 -51.73 -23.67
C ARG A 17 18.23 -51.42 -23.10
N LYS A 18 17.31 -52.39 -23.14
CA LYS A 18 15.95 -52.26 -22.58
C LYS A 18 16.00 -52.12 -21.05
N GLN A 19 16.82 -52.89 -20.36
CA GLN A 19 17.02 -52.74 -18.92
C GLN A 19 17.61 -51.37 -18.56
N LYS A 20 18.66 -50.92 -19.25
CA LYS A 20 19.25 -49.59 -19.09
C LYS A 20 18.22 -48.47 -19.28
N ARG A 21 17.35 -48.57 -20.31
CA ARG A 21 16.26 -47.61 -20.53
C ARG A 21 15.24 -47.60 -19.40
N LYS A 22 14.87 -48.76 -18.85
CA LYS A 22 13.95 -48.84 -17.70
C LYS A 22 14.53 -48.14 -16.47
N LEU A 23 15.81 -48.37 -16.16
CA LEU A 23 16.49 -47.73 -15.04
C LEU A 23 16.61 -46.20 -15.25
N SER A 24 17.02 -45.78 -16.44
CA SER A 24 17.13 -44.36 -16.79
C SER A 24 15.79 -43.63 -16.75
N ASN A 25 14.71 -44.22 -17.31
CA ASN A 25 13.37 -43.64 -17.22
C ASN A 25 12.82 -43.60 -15.80
N ARG A 26 13.13 -44.62 -14.98
CA ARG A 26 12.75 -44.63 -13.58
C ARG A 26 13.41 -43.47 -12.84
N GLU A 27 14.70 -43.28 -13.06
CA GLU A 27 15.45 -42.17 -12.45
C GLU A 27 14.99 -40.81 -12.99
N SER A 28 14.71 -40.68 -14.30
CA SER A 28 14.21 -39.42 -14.87
C SER A 28 12.82 -39.06 -14.35
N ALA A 29 11.91 -40.04 -14.21
CA ALA A 29 10.59 -39.85 -13.61
C ALA A 29 10.70 -39.42 -12.14
N ARG A 30 11.60 -40.03 -11.36
CA ARG A 30 11.88 -39.61 -9.99
C ARG A 30 12.37 -38.17 -9.94
N ARG A 31 13.39 -37.81 -10.73
CA ARG A 31 13.92 -36.43 -10.79
C ARG A 31 12.88 -35.42 -11.24
N SER A 32 11.99 -35.78 -12.18
CA SER A 32 10.89 -34.93 -12.60
C SER A 32 9.91 -34.67 -11.45
N ARG A 33 9.52 -35.71 -10.71
CA ARG A 33 8.66 -35.57 -9.52
C ARG A 33 9.32 -34.70 -8.45
N MET A 34 10.62 -34.92 -8.16
CA MET A 34 11.37 -34.12 -7.19
C MET A 34 11.41 -32.64 -7.57
N ARG A 35 11.70 -32.31 -8.84
CA ARG A 35 11.70 -30.90 -9.29
C ARG A 35 10.33 -30.25 -9.18
N LYS A 36 9.25 -30.98 -9.50
CA LYS A 36 7.89 -30.46 -9.33
C LYS A 36 7.55 -30.23 -7.85
N GLN A 37 7.96 -31.14 -6.96
CA GLN A 37 7.75 -30.96 -5.53
C GLN A 37 8.49 -29.73 -5.00
N GLN A 38 9.77 -29.57 -5.35
CA GLN A 38 10.56 -28.39 -4.97
C GLN A 38 9.90 -27.09 -5.43
N HIS A 39 9.38 -27.05 -6.66
CA HIS A 39 8.71 -25.87 -7.17
C HIS A 39 7.40 -25.56 -6.42
N LEU A 40 6.64 -26.59 -6.03
CA LEU A 40 5.46 -26.40 -5.19
C LEU A 40 5.84 -25.88 -3.80
N ASP A 41 6.89 -26.43 -3.19
CA ASP A 41 7.37 -26.00 -1.88
C ASP A 41 7.86 -24.53 -1.93
N GLU A 42 8.56 -24.14 -3.00
CA GLU A 42 8.98 -22.75 -3.26
C GLU A 42 7.78 -21.82 -3.41
N LEU A 43 6.75 -22.22 -4.15
CA LEU A 43 5.53 -21.41 -4.31
C LEU A 43 4.78 -21.24 -2.99
N VAL A 44 4.66 -22.31 -2.18
CA VAL A 44 4.05 -22.24 -0.85
C VAL A 44 4.83 -21.29 0.06
N ALA A 45 6.16 -21.35 0.02
CA ALA A 45 7.01 -20.43 0.79
C ALA A 45 6.81 -18.97 0.34
N GLN A 46 6.74 -18.71 -0.97
CA GLN A 46 6.50 -17.37 -1.51
C GLN A 46 5.12 -16.82 -1.09
N VAL A 47 4.07 -17.65 -1.16
CA VAL A 47 2.74 -17.26 -0.69
C VAL A 47 2.76 -16.90 0.80
N GLY A 48 3.43 -17.72 1.63
CA GLY A 48 3.58 -17.43 3.07
C GLY A 48 4.30 -16.10 3.32
N GLN A 49 5.41 -15.83 2.61
CA GLN A 49 6.13 -14.57 2.71
C GLN A 49 5.26 -13.36 2.32
N LEU A 50 4.57 -13.45 1.19
CA LEU A 50 3.68 -12.38 0.72
C LEU A 50 2.52 -12.13 1.70
N GLN A 51 1.97 -13.18 2.32
CA GLN A 51 0.93 -13.04 3.35
C GLN A 51 1.45 -12.31 4.58
N ASP A 52 2.66 -12.64 5.04
CA ASP A 52 3.30 -11.97 6.18
C ASP A 52 3.63 -10.51 5.87
N GLU A 53 4.16 -10.21 4.69
CA GLU A 53 4.42 -8.85 4.22
C GLU A 53 3.13 -8.03 4.12
N SER A 54 2.07 -8.63 3.55
CA SER A 54 0.74 -8.00 3.45
C SER A 54 0.16 -7.68 4.84
N LYS A 55 0.32 -8.60 5.80
CA LYS A 55 -0.09 -8.38 7.19
C LYS A 55 0.68 -7.23 7.84
N LYS A 56 2.00 -7.19 7.67
CA LYS A 56 2.85 -6.11 8.18
C LYS A 56 2.46 -4.76 7.58
N MET A 57 2.20 -4.71 6.28
CA MET A 57 1.80 -3.49 5.59
C MET A 57 0.44 -2.98 6.09
N ARG A 58 -0.54 -3.87 6.29
CA ARG A 58 -1.82 -3.51 6.93
C ARG A 58 -1.62 -2.88 8.31
N GLN A 59 -0.81 -3.51 9.17
CA GLN A 59 -0.53 -2.97 10.52
C GLN A 59 0.11 -1.58 10.48
N MET A 60 0.99 -1.32 9.51
CA MET A 60 1.59 0.00 9.32
C MET A 60 0.56 1.04 8.87
N ILE A 61 -0.32 0.68 7.93
CA ILE A 61 -1.41 1.55 7.45
C ILE A 61 -2.37 1.88 8.61
N ASP A 62 -2.76 0.88 9.40
CA ASP A 62 -3.64 1.07 10.56
C ASP A 62 -3.00 2.04 11.57
N GLY A 63 -1.72 1.84 11.88
CA GLY A 63 -0.96 2.72 12.76
C GLY A 63 -0.86 4.16 12.24
N ALA A 64 -0.55 4.33 10.95
CA ALA A 64 -0.48 5.65 10.32
C ALA A 64 -1.85 6.34 10.29
N THR A 65 -2.92 5.59 10.05
CA THR A 65 -4.30 6.09 10.06
C THR A 65 -4.69 6.59 11.44
N GLN A 66 -4.36 5.86 12.51
CA GLN A 66 -4.64 6.29 13.87
C GLN A 66 -3.87 7.58 14.23
N LEU A 67 -2.59 7.66 13.84
CA LEU A 67 -1.80 8.89 14.04
C LEU A 67 -2.42 10.07 13.28
N TYR A 68 -2.82 9.87 12.03
CA TYR A 68 -3.48 10.90 11.23
C TYR A 68 -4.77 11.40 11.89
N ILE A 69 -5.63 10.49 12.36
CA ILE A 69 -6.88 10.86 13.07
C ILE A 69 -6.57 11.69 14.32
N ASN A 70 -5.57 11.28 15.11
CA ASN A 70 -5.17 12.02 16.30
C ASN A 70 -4.68 13.43 15.94
N PHE A 71 -3.78 13.57 14.97
CA PHE A 71 -3.31 14.88 14.51
C PHE A 71 -4.41 15.75 13.92
N ALA A 72 -5.33 15.17 13.15
CA ALA A 72 -6.49 15.90 12.61
C ALA A 72 -7.38 16.43 13.74
N SER A 73 -7.57 15.65 14.81
CA SER A 73 -8.34 16.07 15.99
C SER A 73 -7.67 17.23 16.72
N GLU A 74 -6.35 17.15 16.95
CA GLU A 74 -5.57 18.23 17.59
C GLU A 74 -5.59 19.50 16.73
N ASN A 75 -5.46 19.36 15.41
CA ASN A 75 -5.54 20.46 14.48
C ASN A 75 -6.91 21.17 14.54
N ASN A 76 -8.01 20.39 14.61
CA ASN A 76 -9.35 20.94 14.77
C ASN A 76 -9.52 21.70 16.10
N VAL A 77 -8.96 21.19 17.20
CA VAL A 77 -8.95 21.91 18.48
C VAL A 77 -8.19 23.24 18.35
N LEU A 78 -7.01 23.24 17.73
CA LEU A 78 -6.24 24.46 17.52
C LEU A 78 -6.98 25.47 16.64
N ARG A 79 -7.64 25.03 15.57
CA ARG A 79 -8.49 25.89 14.73
C ARG A 79 -9.63 26.53 15.53
N ALA A 80 -10.32 25.75 16.35
CA ALA A 80 -11.38 26.27 17.22
C ALA A 80 -10.85 27.35 18.19
N ARG A 81 -9.64 27.15 18.74
CA ARG A 81 -8.99 28.16 19.61
C ARG A 81 -8.60 29.42 18.86
N VAL A 82 -8.07 29.30 17.64
CA VAL A 82 -7.75 30.45 16.79
C VAL A 82 -9.02 31.27 16.49
N SER A 83 -10.12 30.59 16.12
CA SER A 83 -11.42 31.24 15.90
C SER A 83 -11.90 31.96 17.16
N GLU A 84 -11.88 31.31 18.32
CA GLU A 84 -12.32 31.91 19.59
C GLU A 84 -11.52 33.19 19.92
N LEU A 85 -10.19 33.15 19.74
CA LEU A 85 -9.32 34.29 20.00
C LEU A 85 -9.55 35.43 19.01
N ALA A 86 -9.78 35.11 17.74
CA ALA A 86 -10.10 36.12 16.73
C ALA A 86 -11.44 36.80 16.98
N ASP A 87 -12.48 36.05 17.36
CA ASP A 87 -13.78 36.60 17.72
C ASP A 87 -13.66 37.55 18.93
N ARG A 88 -12.90 37.14 19.96
CA ARG A 88 -12.61 37.97 21.13
C ARG A 88 -11.88 39.26 20.73
N LEU A 89 -10.87 39.16 19.87
CA LEU A 89 -10.12 40.31 19.40
C LEU A 89 -11.00 41.26 18.58
N HIS A 90 -11.85 40.73 17.69
CA HIS A 90 -12.78 41.52 16.90
C HIS A 90 -13.79 42.25 17.77
N SER A 91 -14.29 41.59 18.83
CA SER A 91 -15.15 42.21 19.85
C SER A 91 -14.45 43.37 20.57
N LEU A 92 -13.21 43.18 21.02
CA LEU A 92 -12.42 44.24 21.66
C LEU A 92 -12.15 45.41 20.71
N ASN A 93 -11.76 45.12 19.46
CA ASN A 93 -11.55 46.14 18.44
C ASN A 93 -12.83 46.94 18.15
N SER A 94 -13.99 46.27 18.15
CA SER A 94 -15.29 46.93 18.00
C SER A 94 -15.62 47.85 19.18
N VAL A 95 -15.34 47.43 20.42
CA VAL A 95 -15.50 48.28 21.62
C VAL A 95 -14.59 49.50 21.55
N ILE A 96 -13.32 49.33 21.17
CA ILE A 96 -12.36 50.44 21.02
C ILE A 96 -12.86 51.44 19.98
N LYS A 97 -13.39 50.95 18.85
CA LYS A 97 -13.96 51.81 17.80
C LYS A 97 -15.11 52.66 18.34
N VAL A 98 -16.04 52.07 19.08
CA VAL A 98 -17.16 52.81 19.71
C VAL A 98 -16.65 53.85 20.71
N VAL A 99 -15.68 53.51 21.56
CA VAL A 99 -15.10 54.46 22.52
C VAL A 99 -14.37 55.60 21.83
N SER A 100 -13.66 55.31 20.73
CA SER A 100 -12.96 56.31 19.91
C SER A 100 -13.94 57.30 19.26
N GLU A 101 -15.06 56.79 18.72
CA GLU A 101 -16.15 57.62 18.16
C GLU A 101 -16.79 58.52 19.22
N VAL A 102 -16.98 58.04 20.45
CA VAL A 102 -17.54 58.83 21.57
C VAL A 102 -16.52 59.84 22.13
N SER A 103 -15.22 59.54 22.10
CA SER A 103 -14.19 60.37 22.75
C SER A 103 -13.56 61.40 21.82
N GLU A 104 -13.99 61.50 20.55
CA GLU A 104 -13.39 62.34 19.48
C GLU A 104 -11.87 62.18 19.34
N LEU A 105 -11.32 61.04 19.77
CA LEU A 105 -9.88 60.74 19.70
C LEU A 105 -9.68 59.52 18.80
N ALA A 106 -9.05 59.72 17.64
CA ALA A 106 -8.85 58.68 16.63
C ALA A 106 -7.79 57.67 17.10
N TYR A 107 -8.21 56.45 17.42
CA TYR A 107 -7.30 55.31 17.62
C TYR A 107 -7.27 54.48 16.34
N ASP A 108 -6.08 54.32 15.75
CA ASP A 108 -5.87 53.49 14.56
C ASP A 108 -5.89 52.01 14.99
N VAL A 109 -7.03 51.34 14.82
CA VAL A 109 -7.20 49.93 15.22
C VAL A 109 -6.62 49.03 14.13
N PRO A 110 -5.58 48.22 14.42
CA PRO A 110 -4.99 47.34 13.43
C PRO A 110 -5.99 46.29 12.92
N HIS A 111 -6.31 46.32 11.63
CA HIS A 111 -7.12 45.31 10.97
C HIS A 111 -6.25 44.07 10.68
N ILE A 112 -6.45 42.98 11.42
CA ILE A 112 -5.80 41.70 11.13
C ILE A 112 -6.51 41.04 9.92
N PRO A 113 -5.79 40.70 8.83
CA PRO A 113 -6.41 40.08 7.65
C PRO A 113 -6.94 38.66 7.92
N ASP A 114 -8.09 38.31 7.32
CA ASP A 114 -8.70 36.97 7.35
C ASP A 114 -7.74 35.84 6.90
N VAL A 115 -6.72 36.17 6.11
CA VAL A 115 -5.64 35.24 5.72
C VAL A 115 -4.90 34.65 6.94
N MET A 116 -4.85 35.35 8.07
CA MET A 116 -4.27 34.82 9.31
C MET A 116 -5.19 33.86 10.06
N LEU A 117 -6.49 33.91 9.77
CA LEU A 117 -7.50 32.99 10.30
C LEU A 117 -7.53 31.68 9.50
N GLU A 118 -7.14 31.71 8.23
CA GLU A 118 -7.15 30.53 7.35
C GLU A 118 -5.88 30.36 6.49
N PRO A 119 -4.68 30.20 7.09
CA PRO A 119 -3.42 30.23 6.33
C PRO A 119 -3.23 29.05 5.37
N TRP A 120 -4.05 28.01 5.48
CA TRP A 120 -3.87 26.73 4.79
C TRP A 120 -5.16 26.15 4.20
N GLN A 121 -6.12 26.99 3.80
CA GLN A 121 -7.17 26.51 2.89
C GLN A 121 -6.55 26.11 1.56
N MET A 122 -6.07 24.87 1.48
CA MET A 122 -5.80 24.20 0.22
C MET A 122 -7.14 24.07 -0.51
N PRO A 123 -7.27 24.51 -1.78
CA PRO A 123 -8.53 24.48 -2.55
C PRO A 123 -9.17 23.09 -2.76
N CYS A 124 -8.62 22.03 -2.16
CA CYS A 124 -9.00 20.64 -2.40
C CYS A 124 -9.34 19.92 -1.09
N SER A 125 -10.38 20.36 -0.38
CA SER A 125 -11.06 19.51 0.60
C SER A 125 -12.49 19.28 0.13
N GLY A 126 -12.72 18.23 -0.65
CA GLY A 126 -14.08 17.94 -1.08
C GLY A 126 -14.28 16.76 -2.01
N GLN A 127 -13.23 16.21 -2.64
CA GLN A 127 -13.40 14.98 -3.38
C GLN A 127 -13.03 13.79 -2.48
N PRO A 128 -14.00 12.97 -2.04
CA PRO A 128 -13.66 11.67 -1.50
C PRO A 128 -12.84 10.97 -2.60
N ILE A 129 -11.62 10.55 -2.26
CA ILE A 129 -10.91 9.59 -3.09
C ILE A 129 -11.84 8.39 -3.11
N PRO A 130 -12.42 8.01 -4.28
CA PRO A 130 -13.24 6.81 -4.33
C PRO A 130 -12.31 5.68 -3.88
N ALA A 131 -12.59 5.14 -2.69
CA ALA A 131 -12.05 3.85 -2.34
C ALA A 131 -12.53 2.93 -3.46
N ASN A 132 -11.62 2.55 -4.33
CA ASN A 132 -11.90 1.56 -5.35
C ASN A 132 -12.01 0.24 -4.57
N VAL A 133 -13.20 0.00 -4.02
CA VAL A 133 -13.55 -1.17 -3.20
C VAL A 133 -13.47 -2.45 -4.05
N ASP A 134 -13.39 -2.33 -5.38
CA ASP A 134 -13.53 -3.46 -6.29
C ASP A 134 -12.21 -4.07 -6.81
N MET A 135 -11.03 -3.68 -6.29
CA MET A 135 -9.77 -4.30 -6.79
C MET A 135 -9.35 -5.60 -6.07
N PHE A 136 -10.07 -6.04 -5.03
CA PHE A 136 -9.69 -7.26 -4.29
C PHE A 136 -10.65 -8.44 -4.42
N ASP A 137 -11.83 -8.29 -5.04
CA ASP A 137 -12.80 -9.39 -5.17
C ASP A 137 -12.61 -10.26 -6.44
N ASP A 138 -11.79 -9.83 -7.41
CA ASP A 138 -11.59 -10.56 -8.69
C ASP A 138 -10.40 -11.56 -8.69
N LEU A 139 -9.82 -11.90 -7.54
CA LEU A 139 -8.65 -12.80 -7.47
C LEU A 139 -8.91 -14.18 -6.87
N PHE A 140 -10.18 -14.56 -6.63
CA PHE A 140 -10.56 -15.89 -6.12
C PHE A 140 -11.68 -16.58 -6.90
N GLU A 141 -11.76 -16.38 -8.22
CA GLU A 141 -12.46 -17.30 -9.13
C GLU A 141 -11.48 -17.87 -10.17
N PHE A 142 -10.74 -18.91 -9.80
CA PHE A 142 -10.37 -20.05 -10.65
C PHE A 142 -9.78 -21.20 -9.82
#